data_AF-A0AAX6H5Z1-F1
#
_entry.id   AF-A0AAX6H5Z1-F1
#
_cell.length_a   1.000
_cell.length_b   1.000
_cell.length_c   1.000
_cell.angle_alpha   90.00
_cell.angle_beta   90.00
_cell.angle_gamma   90.00
#
_symmetry.space_group_name_H-M   'P 1'
#
loop_
_entity.id
_entity.type
_entity.pdbx_description
1 polymer ?
#
loop_
_entity_poly.entity_id
_entity_poly.type
_entity_poly.pdbx_seq_one_letter_code
_entity_poly.pdbx_strand_id
1 'polypeptide(L)'
;MMRLLSFSEKRVVAFWRNKFSPWIGIAVLIMAGLFVAALSRSFLDWGTDQDVGVKLKVPSKGPGKPPVFAYWISGTGGDGRKILRLLRAVYHPRNQYLLQLDAGSADSERIELATAVRSGNVIRAFSNVHVMGRSYPVDRTGASAVAAALHGAAVLLRLNDGWDWFITLSASDYPIVTQDDLLHVFTSLPRDLNFIDHTSDLGWKEFGRFDKIVVDPSLYMDKNTGFFFATETKKTPDAFKLFTGSPWVILTRPFLEYCVRGWDNLPRKLLMYFSNVPYSIEAYFQTVICNTPEFRNTTVNNDLRYFLWEDPPKLEPIFLNQSHYKPMLKSGAAFARQFVEDAAVLEKVDEKVLKRPQNGVTPGMWCSGSVGSEEDRCSRWGDIDAVEPGKWAKRFRSLVKRSVSGEELYSNQCKF
;
A
#
# COMPACT_ATOMS: atom_id res chain seq x y z
N MET A 1 41.55 -36.77 19.98
CA MET A 1 41.00 -35.89 21.04
C MET A 1 39.52 -35.66 20.68
N MET A 2 38.52 -36.38 21.21
CA MET A 2 37.90 -36.24 22.56
C MET A 2 37.68 -34.75 22.92
N ARG A 3 36.50 -34.21 23.23
CA ARG A 3 35.23 -34.73 23.80
C ARG A 3 34.06 -33.78 23.46
N LEU A 4 32.88 -34.37 23.25
CA LEU A 4 31.56 -33.76 23.52
C LEU A 4 31.20 -34.02 25.00
N LEU A 5 30.56 -33.04 25.65
CA LEU A 5 29.92 -33.22 26.97
C LEU A 5 28.50 -33.73 26.80
N SER A 6 28.18 -34.77 27.58
CA SER A 6 26.91 -35.48 27.58
C SER A 6 25.91 -34.82 28.52
N PHE A 7 24.63 -34.82 28.15
CA PHE A 7 23.54 -34.87 29.13
C PHE A 7 22.71 -36.13 28.85
N SER A 8 22.52 -36.91 29.91
CA SER A 8 21.94 -38.25 29.91
C SER A 8 20.44 -38.16 30.21
N GLU A 9 19.59 -38.66 29.31
CA GLU A 9 18.24 -39.09 29.65
C GLU A 9 18.07 -40.58 29.33
N LYS A 10 18.44 -41.41 30.31
CA LYS A 10 17.89 -42.76 30.46
C LYS A 10 16.49 -42.63 31.06
N ARG A 11 15.45 -42.69 30.22
CA ARG A 11 14.10 -43.22 30.50
C ARG A 11 13.24 -42.90 29.29
N VAL A 12 12.87 -43.92 28.50
CA VAL A 12 11.67 -44.02 27.61
C VAL A 12 11.83 -45.20 26.63
N VAL A 13 13.05 -45.68 26.35
CA VAL A 13 13.28 -46.70 25.29
C VAL A 13 12.85 -48.13 25.66
N ALA A 14 12.32 -48.38 26.87
CA ALA A 14 11.93 -49.73 27.30
C ALA A 14 10.44 -50.10 27.07
N PHE A 15 9.69 -49.35 26.25
CA PHE A 15 8.26 -49.66 26.00
C PHE A 15 7.88 -49.92 24.52
N TRP A 16 8.81 -49.82 23.57
CA TRP A 16 8.48 -49.93 22.14
C TRP A 16 9.26 -51.00 21.34
N ARG A 17 9.93 -51.94 22.00
CA ARG A 17 10.38 -53.20 21.37
C ARG A 17 9.31 -54.26 21.55
N ASN A 18 8.42 -54.40 20.56
CA ASN A 18 7.72 -55.64 20.17
C ASN A 18 6.27 -55.42 19.71
N LYS A 19 5.98 -54.45 18.81
CA LYS A 19 4.68 -54.52 18.10
C LYS A 19 4.55 -53.81 16.76
N PHE A 20 5.64 -53.48 16.07
CA PHE A 20 5.54 -52.96 14.70
C PHE A 20 6.56 -53.64 13.80
N SER A 21 6.03 -54.32 12.77
CA SER A 21 6.81 -54.95 11.71
C SER A 21 7.73 -53.90 11.07
N PRO A 22 9.01 -54.22 10.78
CA PRO A 22 9.94 -53.29 10.14
C PRO A 22 9.41 -52.75 8.80
N TRP A 23 8.50 -53.49 8.16
CA TRP A 23 7.80 -53.08 6.95
C TRP A 23 6.87 -51.87 7.15
N ILE A 24 6.32 -51.66 8.35
CA ILE A 24 5.45 -50.52 8.66
C ILE A 24 6.28 -49.23 8.77
N GLY A 25 7.48 -49.30 9.37
CA GLY A 25 8.39 -48.15 9.42
C GLY A 25 8.88 -47.74 8.03
N ILE A 26 9.15 -48.72 7.16
CA ILE A 26 9.54 -48.49 5.76
C ILE A 26 8.35 -47.90 4.97
N ALA A 27 7.14 -48.42 5.15
CA ALA A 27 5.95 -47.89 4.49
C ALA A 27 5.65 -46.43 4.89
N VAL A 28 5.82 -46.07 6.16
CA VAL A 28 5.66 -44.68 6.63
C VAL A 28 6.72 -43.76 6.04
N LEU A 29 7.97 -44.20 5.92
CA LEU A 29 9.04 -43.42 5.28
C LEU A 29 8.82 -43.25 3.77
N ILE A 30 8.32 -44.28 3.09
CA ILE A 30 7.96 -44.20 1.66
C ILE A 30 6.76 -43.26 1.47
N MET A 31 5.74 -43.35 2.32
CA MET A 31 4.58 -42.44 2.27
C MET A 31 4.97 -40.99 2.57
N ALA A 32 5.85 -40.76 3.55
CA ALA A 32 6.39 -39.43 3.83
C ALA A 32 7.26 -38.91 2.67
N GLY A 33 8.08 -39.76 2.06
CA GLY A 33 8.87 -39.43 0.87
C GLY A 33 8.00 -39.12 -0.34
N LEU A 34 6.91 -39.86 -0.56
CA LEU A 34 5.92 -39.60 -1.60
C LEU A 34 5.11 -38.34 -1.32
N PHE A 35 4.82 -38.02 -0.05
CA PHE A 35 4.13 -36.80 0.34
C PHE A 35 5.03 -35.56 0.18
N VAL A 36 6.31 -35.65 0.53
CA VAL A 36 7.30 -34.60 0.27
C VAL A 36 7.57 -34.47 -1.23
N ALA A 37 7.61 -35.58 -1.98
CA ALA A 37 7.75 -35.56 -3.43
C ALA A 37 6.50 -34.97 -4.11
N ALA A 38 5.29 -35.28 -3.63
CA ALA A 38 4.04 -34.70 -4.09
C ALA A 38 3.96 -33.21 -3.77
N LEU A 39 4.33 -32.78 -2.56
CA LEU A 39 4.47 -31.36 -2.20
C LEU A 39 5.54 -30.67 -3.04
N SER A 40 6.68 -31.31 -3.31
CA SER A 40 7.73 -30.75 -4.16
C SER A 40 7.32 -30.68 -5.63
N ARG A 41 6.51 -31.64 -6.11
CA ARG A 41 5.91 -31.62 -7.46
C ARG A 41 4.81 -30.57 -7.54
N SER A 42 3.99 -30.39 -6.51
CA SER A 42 3.05 -29.26 -6.41
C SER A 42 3.75 -27.90 -6.28
N PHE A 43 4.98 -27.88 -5.75
CA PHE A 43 5.83 -26.68 -5.68
C PHE A 43 6.63 -26.44 -6.96
N LEU A 44 6.93 -27.48 -7.75
CA LEU A 44 7.62 -27.42 -9.05
C LEU A 44 6.67 -27.27 -10.24
N ASP A 45 5.43 -27.73 -10.11
CA ASP A 45 4.31 -27.47 -11.05
C ASP A 45 3.73 -26.06 -10.84
N TRP A 46 4.24 -25.32 -9.85
CA TRP A 46 4.07 -23.86 -9.69
C TRP A 46 4.94 -23.05 -10.66
N GLY A 47 5.26 -23.63 -11.82
CA GLY A 47 6.28 -23.14 -12.72
C GLY A 47 6.28 -23.77 -14.11
N THR A 48 5.10 -24.09 -14.67
CA THR A 48 4.95 -24.22 -16.12
C THR A 48 3.70 -23.46 -16.55
N ASP A 49 3.88 -22.16 -16.73
CA ASP A 49 2.92 -21.33 -17.44
C ASP A 49 2.89 -21.85 -18.88
N GLN A 50 1.72 -22.30 -19.34
CA GLN A 50 1.52 -22.57 -20.76
C GLN A 50 1.69 -21.22 -21.47
N ASP A 51 2.81 -21.08 -22.15
CA ASP A 51 3.20 -19.93 -22.97
C ASP A 51 2.21 -19.77 -24.14
N VAL A 52 1.04 -19.20 -23.84
CA VAL A 52 0.18 -18.57 -24.83
C VAL A 52 0.88 -17.27 -25.15
N GLY A 53 1.71 -17.29 -26.20
CA GLY A 53 2.67 -16.25 -26.61
C GLY A 53 2.12 -14.84 -26.82
N VAL A 54 1.69 -14.20 -25.73
CA VAL A 54 1.53 -12.76 -25.62
C VAL A 54 2.79 -12.26 -24.94
N LYS A 55 3.73 -11.71 -25.71
CA LYS A 55 4.86 -10.97 -25.14
C LYS A 55 4.31 -9.87 -24.23
N LEU A 56 4.39 -10.09 -22.92
CA LEU A 56 4.04 -9.08 -21.93
C LEU A 56 4.95 -7.87 -22.14
N LYS A 57 4.34 -6.72 -22.43
CA LYS A 57 5.08 -5.50 -22.68
C LYS A 57 5.60 -4.95 -21.36
N VAL A 58 6.91 -4.77 -21.28
CA VAL A 58 7.54 -4.04 -20.17
C VAL A 58 7.21 -2.55 -20.34
N PRO A 59 6.78 -1.84 -19.28
CA PRO A 59 6.52 -0.41 -19.35
C PRO A 59 7.73 0.37 -19.88
N SER A 60 7.56 1.19 -20.93
CA SER A 60 8.65 2.07 -21.36
C SER A 60 8.99 3.14 -20.31
N LYS A 61 10.28 3.42 -20.12
CA LYS A 61 10.79 4.32 -19.07
C LYS A 61 11.47 5.55 -19.70
N GLY A 62 11.55 6.64 -18.92
CA GLY A 62 12.33 7.83 -19.26
C GLY A 62 11.51 9.12 -19.35
N PRO A 63 12.17 10.25 -19.68
CA PRO A 63 11.52 11.54 -19.84
C PRO A 63 10.41 11.49 -20.89
N GLY A 64 9.26 12.09 -20.60
CA GLY A 64 8.10 12.13 -21.50
C GLY A 64 7.32 10.81 -21.63
N LYS A 65 7.76 9.73 -20.98
CA LYS A 65 6.98 8.48 -20.86
C LYS A 65 6.08 8.52 -19.63
N PRO A 66 4.90 7.87 -19.64
CA PRO A 66 4.09 7.73 -18.43
C PRO A 66 4.86 7.02 -17.30
N PRO A 67 4.66 7.44 -16.05
CA PRO A 67 5.31 6.77 -14.93
C PRO A 67 4.70 5.41 -14.64
N VAL A 68 5.35 4.69 -13.75
CA VAL A 68 4.87 3.45 -13.16
C VAL A 68 4.56 3.73 -11.69
N PHE A 69 3.31 3.56 -11.29
CA PHE A 69 2.88 3.67 -9.90
C PHE A 69 2.97 2.33 -9.19
N ALA A 70 3.43 2.36 -7.94
CA ALA A 70 3.36 1.24 -7.01
C ALA A 70 2.33 1.53 -5.93
N TYR A 71 1.19 0.85 -5.98
CA TYR A 71 0.11 1.00 -5.00
C TYR A 71 0.30 0.02 -3.85
N TRP A 72 0.29 0.53 -2.63
CA TRP A 72 0.07 -0.29 -1.43
C TRP A 72 -1.35 -0.04 -0.94
N ILE A 73 -2.19 -1.06 -1.04
CA ILE A 73 -3.60 -1.02 -0.65
C ILE A 73 -3.78 -1.86 0.61
N SER A 74 -4.12 -1.20 1.71
CA SER A 74 -4.24 -1.80 3.04
C SER A 74 -5.69 -1.90 3.52
N GLY A 75 -6.00 -2.92 4.32
CA GLY A 75 -7.29 -3.07 4.99
C GLY A 75 -7.20 -4.03 6.18
N THR A 76 -8.33 -4.20 6.85
CA THR A 76 -8.51 -5.08 8.01
C THR A 76 -9.64 -6.10 7.76
N GLY A 77 -10.07 -6.82 8.80
CA GLY A 77 -11.13 -7.84 8.70
C GLY A 77 -12.40 -7.31 8.02
N GLY A 78 -12.86 -8.02 7.00
CA GLY A 78 -14.03 -7.65 6.20
C GLY A 78 -13.76 -6.68 5.05
N ASP A 79 -12.51 -6.20 4.89
CA ASP A 79 -12.16 -5.25 3.83
C ASP A 79 -11.84 -5.92 2.49
N GLY A 80 -11.75 -7.26 2.40
CA GLY A 80 -11.32 -7.96 1.19
C GLY A 80 -12.08 -7.55 -0.08
N ARG A 81 -13.41 -7.41 0.00
CA ARG A 81 -14.24 -6.98 -1.14
C ARG A 81 -13.99 -5.51 -1.51
N LYS A 82 -13.83 -4.62 -0.51
CA LYS A 82 -13.50 -3.21 -0.73
C LYS A 82 -12.14 -3.06 -1.41
N ILE A 83 -11.12 -3.80 -0.94
CA ILE A 83 -9.80 -3.83 -1.57
C ILE A 83 -9.89 -4.31 -3.02
N LEU A 84 -10.65 -5.38 -3.29
CA LEU A 84 -10.81 -5.90 -4.66
C LEU A 84 -11.50 -4.87 -5.57
N ARG A 85 -12.54 -4.19 -5.08
CA ARG A 85 -13.23 -3.12 -5.81
C ARG A 85 -12.28 -1.96 -6.10
N LEU A 86 -11.54 -1.51 -5.09
CA LEU A 86 -10.56 -0.44 -5.22
C LEU A 86 -9.45 -0.81 -6.22
N LEU A 87 -8.87 -2.01 -6.12
CA LEU A 87 -7.87 -2.51 -7.05
C LEU A 87 -8.38 -2.40 -8.49
N ARG A 88 -9.58 -2.89 -8.78
CA ARG A 88 -10.17 -2.81 -10.13
C ARG A 88 -10.36 -1.36 -10.59
N ALA A 89 -10.72 -0.46 -9.68
CA ALA A 89 -10.88 0.96 -9.98
C ALA A 89 -9.54 1.66 -10.31
N VAL A 90 -8.44 1.27 -9.67
CA VAL A 90 -7.10 1.84 -9.90
C VAL A 90 -6.21 0.98 -10.81
N TYR A 91 -6.71 -0.11 -11.38
CA TYR A 91 -5.90 -1.05 -12.15
C TYR A 91 -5.43 -0.45 -13.48
N HIS A 92 -4.15 -0.64 -13.79
CA HIS A 92 -3.51 -0.34 -15.05
C HIS A 92 -2.36 -1.33 -15.25
N PRO A 93 -2.18 -1.94 -16.45
CA PRO A 93 -1.15 -2.95 -16.69
C PRO A 93 0.29 -2.51 -16.41
N ARG A 94 0.55 -1.20 -16.50
CA ARG A 94 1.88 -0.64 -16.20
C ARG A 94 2.25 -0.65 -14.74
N ASN A 95 1.26 -0.48 -13.88
CA ASN A 95 1.45 -0.19 -12.47
C ASN A 95 1.68 -1.49 -11.71
N GLN A 96 2.02 -1.35 -10.44
CA GLN A 96 2.23 -2.45 -9.52
C GLN A 96 1.32 -2.31 -8.31
N TYR A 97 0.88 -3.44 -7.76
CA TYR A 97 -0.07 -3.46 -6.68
C TYR A 97 0.36 -4.46 -5.61
N LEU A 98 0.39 -4.00 -4.36
CA LEU A 98 0.56 -4.83 -3.18
C LEU A 98 -0.68 -4.67 -2.29
N LEU A 99 -1.42 -5.76 -2.13
CA LEU A 99 -2.61 -5.81 -1.28
C LEU A 99 -2.23 -6.39 0.08
N GLN A 100 -2.65 -5.72 1.15
CA GLN A 100 -2.42 -6.16 2.51
C GLN A 100 -3.73 -6.15 3.30
N LEU A 101 -4.01 -7.28 3.94
CA LEU A 101 -5.01 -7.42 4.99
C LEU A 101 -4.26 -7.71 6.30
N ASP A 102 -4.51 -6.92 7.34
CA ASP A 102 -3.86 -7.02 8.65
C ASP A 102 -4.43 -8.18 9.51
N ALA A 103 -4.02 -8.27 10.78
CA ALA A 103 -4.38 -9.40 11.65
C ALA A 103 -5.85 -9.42 12.08
N GLY A 104 -6.61 -8.37 11.75
CA GLY A 104 -8.06 -8.38 11.85
C GLY A 104 -8.73 -9.30 10.82
N SER A 105 -8.04 -9.68 9.74
CA SER A 105 -8.58 -10.54 8.69
C SER A 105 -8.19 -12.01 8.88
N ALA A 106 -9.15 -12.90 8.66
CA ALA A 106 -8.90 -14.34 8.68
C ALA A 106 -8.00 -14.77 7.51
N ASP A 107 -7.29 -15.89 7.68
CA ASP A 107 -6.49 -16.51 6.61
C ASP A 107 -7.34 -16.84 5.38
N SER A 108 -8.59 -17.28 5.59
CA SER A 108 -9.55 -17.55 4.52
C SER A 108 -9.86 -16.30 3.71
N GLU A 109 -10.07 -15.15 4.34
CA GLU A 109 -10.33 -13.87 3.64
C GLU A 109 -9.15 -13.48 2.74
N ARG A 110 -7.92 -13.68 3.21
CA ARG A 110 -6.72 -13.41 2.40
C ARG A 110 -6.59 -14.37 1.23
N ILE A 111 -6.90 -15.66 1.43
CA ILE A 111 -6.91 -16.67 0.37
C ILE A 111 -8.00 -16.35 -0.66
N GLU A 112 -9.18 -15.95 -0.22
CA GLU A 112 -10.29 -15.53 -1.09
C GLU A 112 -9.91 -14.31 -1.92
N LEU A 113 -9.31 -13.28 -1.30
CA LEU A 113 -8.79 -12.11 -2.02
C LEU A 113 -7.74 -12.51 -3.07
N ALA A 114 -6.76 -13.34 -2.70
CA ALA A 114 -5.75 -13.81 -3.63
C ALA A 114 -6.34 -14.63 -4.79
N THR A 115 -7.35 -15.45 -4.51
CA THR A 115 -8.08 -16.24 -5.52
C THR A 115 -8.86 -15.34 -6.47
N ALA A 116 -9.56 -14.33 -5.93
CA ALA A 116 -10.32 -13.36 -6.71
C ALA A 116 -9.44 -12.45 -7.59
N VAL A 117 -8.22 -12.14 -7.13
CA VAL A 117 -7.22 -11.41 -7.94
C VAL A 117 -6.77 -12.27 -9.13
N ARG A 118 -6.50 -13.56 -8.91
CA ARG A 118 -6.05 -14.50 -9.96
C ARG A 118 -7.12 -14.86 -10.98
N SER A 119 -8.39 -14.74 -10.63
CA SER A 119 -9.49 -15.02 -11.57
C SER A 119 -9.70 -13.92 -12.61
N GLY A 120 -9.14 -12.71 -12.40
CA GLY A 120 -9.20 -11.62 -13.37
C GLY A 120 -8.26 -11.86 -14.55
N ASN A 121 -8.80 -12.03 -15.75
CA ASN A 121 -8.02 -12.34 -16.97
C ASN A 121 -6.85 -11.37 -17.20
N VAL A 122 -7.11 -10.06 -17.14
CA VAL A 122 -6.08 -9.04 -17.36
C VAL A 122 -5.04 -9.01 -16.23
N ILE A 123 -5.48 -9.17 -14.98
CA ILE A 123 -4.59 -9.15 -13.80
C ILE A 123 -3.65 -10.36 -13.84
N ARG A 124 -4.19 -11.54 -14.18
CA ARG A 124 -3.41 -12.76 -14.36
C ARG A 124 -2.41 -12.62 -15.50
N ALA A 125 -2.82 -12.04 -16.63
CA ALA A 125 -1.92 -11.84 -17.76
C ALA A 125 -0.70 -10.99 -17.39
N PHE A 126 -0.90 -9.84 -16.75
CA PHE A 126 0.22 -8.94 -16.43
C PHE A 126 0.99 -9.31 -15.16
N SER A 127 0.42 -10.15 -14.29
CA SER A 127 1.08 -10.64 -13.07
C SER A 127 1.68 -9.51 -12.20
N ASN A 128 1.04 -8.35 -12.19
CA ASN A 128 1.50 -7.12 -11.54
C ASN A 128 0.77 -6.80 -10.22
N VAL A 129 -0.01 -7.76 -9.71
CA VAL A 129 -0.76 -7.66 -8.44
C VAL A 129 -0.32 -8.76 -7.50
N HIS A 130 0.09 -8.39 -6.29
CA HIS A 130 0.53 -9.29 -5.23
C HIS A 130 -0.34 -9.13 -3.99
N VAL A 131 -0.63 -10.24 -3.30
CA VAL A 131 -1.33 -10.24 -2.01
C VAL A 131 -0.34 -10.71 -0.94
N MET A 132 -0.23 -9.97 0.17
CA MET A 132 0.63 -10.36 1.28
C MET A 132 0.10 -11.64 1.95
N GLY A 133 0.90 -12.70 1.92
CA GLY A 133 0.49 -14.00 2.44
C GLY A 133 0.44 -14.06 3.97
N ARG A 134 1.41 -13.42 4.64
CA ARG A 134 1.44 -13.31 6.10
C ARG A 134 0.78 -12.02 6.54
N SER A 135 -0.09 -12.15 7.52
CA SER A 135 -0.70 -11.03 8.21
C SER A 135 0.07 -10.70 9.49
N TYR A 136 -0.03 -9.46 9.93
CA TYR A 136 0.48 -8.96 11.20
C TYR A 136 -0.43 -7.84 11.72
N PRO A 137 -0.48 -7.62 13.04
CA PRO A 137 -1.33 -6.60 13.60
C PRO A 137 -0.96 -5.18 13.19
N VAL A 138 -1.98 -4.35 13.00
CA VAL A 138 -1.82 -2.94 12.71
C VAL A 138 -2.84 -2.14 13.52
N ASP A 139 -2.33 -1.19 14.30
CA ASP A 139 -3.10 -0.09 14.85
C ASP A 139 -2.79 1.18 14.04
N ARG A 140 -3.81 1.75 13.39
CA ARG A 140 -3.70 2.97 12.59
C ARG A 140 -3.27 4.18 13.42
N THR A 141 -3.53 4.14 14.72
CA THR A 141 -3.21 5.22 15.65
C THR A 141 -1.83 5.03 16.29
N GLY A 142 -1.19 3.87 16.11
CA GLY A 142 0.12 3.52 16.65
C GLY A 142 1.25 3.52 15.61
N ALA A 143 2.42 3.04 16.02
CA ALA A 143 3.61 2.95 15.18
C ALA A 143 3.63 1.73 14.26
N SER A 144 2.82 0.70 14.56
CA SER A 144 2.60 -0.46 13.70
C SER A 144 2.08 -0.05 12.31
N ALA A 145 1.35 1.05 12.19
CA ALA A 145 1.00 1.65 10.89
C ALA A 145 2.22 2.10 10.07
N VAL A 146 3.22 2.72 10.72
CA VAL A 146 4.49 3.10 10.07
C VAL A 146 5.26 1.86 9.63
N ALA A 147 5.35 0.87 10.52
CA ALA A 147 5.99 -0.40 10.20
C ALA A 147 5.31 -1.11 9.01
N ALA A 148 3.99 -1.09 8.95
CA ALA A 148 3.22 -1.67 7.84
C ALA A 148 3.51 -0.96 6.51
N ALA A 149 3.51 0.39 6.49
CA ALA A 149 3.80 1.16 5.29
C ALA A 149 5.24 0.94 4.79
N LEU A 150 6.21 0.93 5.71
CA LEU A 150 7.62 0.65 5.37
C LEU A 150 7.83 -0.78 4.89
N HIS A 151 7.14 -1.76 5.47
CA HIS A 151 7.19 -3.14 5.00
C HIS A 151 6.58 -3.27 3.59
N GLY A 152 5.43 -2.63 3.33
CA GLY A 152 4.84 -2.58 2.00
C GLY A 152 5.77 -1.95 0.96
N ALA A 153 6.42 -0.85 1.31
CA ALA A 153 7.45 -0.21 0.47
C ALA A 153 8.65 -1.15 0.24
N ALA A 154 9.17 -1.80 1.27
CA ALA A 154 10.30 -2.74 1.17
C ALA A 154 9.99 -3.93 0.25
N VAL A 155 8.77 -4.46 0.32
CA VAL A 155 8.30 -5.53 -0.58
C VAL A 155 8.25 -5.03 -2.02
N LEU A 156 7.64 -3.87 -2.28
CA LEU A 156 7.56 -3.30 -3.64
C LEU A 156 8.93 -2.92 -4.21
N LEU A 157 9.87 -2.44 -3.38
CA LEU A 157 11.26 -2.18 -3.78
C LEU A 157 11.97 -3.46 -4.24
N ARG A 158 11.63 -4.61 -3.63
CA ARG A 158 12.20 -5.93 -3.94
C ARG A 158 11.53 -6.59 -5.15
N LEU A 159 10.23 -6.41 -5.34
CA LEU A 159 9.46 -7.05 -6.42
C LEU A 159 9.83 -6.48 -7.79
N ASN A 160 10.16 -5.20 -7.88
CA ASN A 160 10.49 -4.54 -9.15
C ASN A 160 11.30 -3.28 -8.91
N ASP A 161 12.20 -2.96 -9.84
CA ASP A 161 13.10 -1.82 -9.78
C ASP A 161 12.59 -0.57 -10.52
N GLY A 162 11.42 -0.66 -11.13
CA GLY A 162 11.00 0.20 -12.24
C GLY A 162 9.84 1.13 -11.97
N TRP A 163 9.32 1.17 -10.74
CA TRP A 163 8.29 2.12 -10.35
C TRP A 163 8.88 3.44 -9.87
N ASP A 164 8.13 4.52 -10.09
CA ASP A 164 8.56 5.89 -9.82
C ASP A 164 7.99 6.42 -8.50
N TRP A 165 6.70 6.18 -8.27
CA TRP A 165 5.98 6.67 -7.11
C TRP A 165 5.22 5.56 -6.40
N PHE A 166 5.32 5.56 -5.09
CA PHE A 166 4.57 4.73 -4.16
C PHE A 166 3.36 5.49 -3.65
N ILE A 167 2.17 4.91 -3.81
CA ILE A 167 0.89 5.50 -3.42
C ILE A 167 0.27 4.65 -2.31
N THR A 168 -0.01 5.27 -1.16
CA THR A 168 -0.71 4.59 -0.05
C THR A 168 -2.21 4.70 -0.19
N LEU A 169 -2.95 3.60 -0.11
CA LEU A 169 -4.41 3.62 -0.06
C LEU A 169 -4.89 2.65 1.02
N SER A 170 -6.07 2.94 1.59
CA SER A 170 -6.82 2.00 2.39
C SER A 170 -8.06 1.52 1.66
N ALA A 171 -8.69 0.48 2.19
CA ALA A 171 -10.00 -0.01 1.75
C ALA A 171 -11.13 1.04 1.82
N SER A 172 -10.88 2.18 2.47
CA SER A 172 -11.83 3.31 2.57
C SER A 172 -11.60 4.41 1.53
N ASP A 173 -10.52 4.34 0.75
CA ASP A 173 -10.19 5.30 -0.30
C ASP A 173 -10.82 4.90 -1.65
N TYR A 174 -11.02 5.88 -2.53
CA TYR A 174 -11.45 5.63 -3.90
C TYR A 174 -10.90 6.67 -4.90
N PRO A 175 -10.50 6.28 -6.12
CA PRO A 175 -10.06 7.23 -7.14
C PRO A 175 -11.25 8.08 -7.64
N ILE A 176 -10.99 9.36 -7.87
CA ILE A 176 -11.94 10.30 -8.48
C ILE A 176 -11.43 10.88 -9.82
N VAL A 177 -10.39 10.24 -10.36
CA VAL A 177 -9.84 10.40 -11.72
C VAL A 177 -9.51 9.02 -12.29
N THR A 178 -9.43 8.88 -13.60
CA THR A 178 -8.99 7.62 -14.22
C THR A 178 -7.48 7.41 -14.07
N GLN A 179 -7.00 6.18 -14.27
CA GLN A 179 -5.56 5.92 -14.31
C GLN A 179 -4.87 6.68 -15.45
N ASP A 180 -5.51 6.79 -16.61
CA ASP A 180 -4.98 7.58 -17.72
C ASP A 180 -4.90 9.08 -17.36
N ASP A 181 -5.90 9.65 -16.67
CA ASP A 181 -5.83 11.02 -16.17
C ASP A 181 -4.62 11.21 -15.23
N LEU A 182 -4.42 10.29 -14.29
CA LEU A 182 -3.35 10.34 -13.31
C LEU A 182 -1.97 10.22 -13.98
N LEU A 183 -1.79 9.21 -14.83
CA LEU A 183 -0.58 8.98 -15.62
C LEU A 183 -0.26 10.17 -16.51
N HIS A 184 -1.25 10.73 -17.21
CA HIS A 184 -1.09 11.86 -18.10
C HIS A 184 -0.56 13.11 -17.37
N VAL A 185 -1.11 13.40 -16.19
CA VAL A 185 -0.69 14.56 -15.40
C VAL A 185 0.71 14.34 -14.83
N PHE A 186 0.99 13.17 -14.24
CA PHE A 186 2.30 12.87 -13.67
C PHE A 186 3.42 12.74 -14.70
N THR A 187 3.10 12.40 -15.96
CA THR A 187 4.09 12.39 -17.07
C THR A 187 4.80 13.73 -17.23
N SER A 188 4.11 14.83 -16.91
CA SER A 188 4.64 16.19 -17.03
C SER A 188 5.39 16.71 -15.80
N LEU A 189 5.50 15.89 -14.74
CA LEU A 189 6.10 16.29 -13.47
C LEU A 189 7.53 15.80 -13.34
N PRO A 190 8.40 16.57 -12.65
CA PRO A 190 9.67 16.04 -12.16
C PRO A 190 9.44 14.81 -11.29
N ARG A 191 10.18 13.72 -11.56
CA ARG A 191 10.00 12.41 -10.92
C ARG A 191 10.55 12.31 -9.49
N ASP A 192 11.19 13.37 -9.03
CA ASP A 192 11.75 13.55 -7.70
C ASP A 192 10.78 14.21 -6.72
N LEU A 193 9.62 14.71 -7.17
CA LEU A 193 8.62 15.33 -6.31
C LEU A 193 7.88 14.32 -5.42
N ASN A 194 7.79 14.63 -4.13
CA ASN A 194 7.07 13.86 -3.12
C ASN A 194 5.81 14.62 -2.69
N PHE A 195 4.62 14.07 -2.94
CA PHE A 195 3.35 14.66 -2.49
C PHE A 195 3.06 14.21 -1.08
N ILE A 196 3.35 15.10 -0.13
CA ILE A 196 3.27 14.85 1.29
C ILE A 196 2.81 16.13 1.97
N ASP A 197 1.61 16.10 2.53
CA ASP A 197 1.10 17.17 3.38
C ASP A 197 1.92 17.23 4.68
N HIS A 198 2.41 18.42 5.02
CA HIS A 198 3.24 18.64 6.20
C HIS A 198 3.12 20.07 6.75
N THR A 199 3.32 20.19 8.05
CA THR A 199 3.50 21.44 8.77
C THR A 199 4.40 21.21 9.99
N SER A 200 5.21 22.22 10.32
CA SER A 200 5.99 22.29 11.56
C SER A 200 5.25 23.01 12.69
N ASP A 201 4.08 23.59 12.39
CA ASP A 201 3.19 24.16 13.41
C ASP A 201 2.40 23.03 14.07
N LEU A 202 2.89 22.58 15.22
CA LEU A 202 2.34 21.43 15.94
C LEU A 202 1.07 21.81 16.72
N GLY A 203 0.95 23.06 17.15
CA GLY A 203 -0.13 23.52 18.04
C GLY A 203 -0.34 22.58 19.24
N TRP A 204 -1.61 22.20 19.48
CA TRP A 204 -1.96 21.28 20.58
C TRP A 204 -1.32 19.89 20.45
N LYS A 205 -0.89 19.47 19.24
CA LYS A 205 -0.29 18.15 19.01
C LYS A 205 1.05 18.00 19.71
N GLU A 206 1.77 19.09 19.99
CA GLU A 206 3.01 19.07 20.78
C GLU A 206 2.77 18.39 22.14
N PHE A 207 1.90 18.98 22.95
CA PHE A 207 1.56 18.46 24.28
C PHE A 207 0.68 17.20 24.23
N GLY A 208 -0.20 17.11 23.23
CA GLY A 208 -1.18 16.03 23.10
C GLY A 208 -0.64 14.74 22.47
N ARG A 209 0.47 14.81 21.74
CA ARG A 209 1.06 13.67 21.03
C ARG A 209 2.55 13.54 21.27
N PHE A 210 3.35 14.55 20.94
CA PHE A 210 4.81 14.42 20.90
C PHE A 210 5.46 14.37 22.28
N ASP A 211 4.86 15.03 23.27
CA ASP A 211 5.27 14.92 24.67
C ASP A 211 4.71 13.67 25.38
N LYS A 212 3.84 12.91 24.71
CA LYS A 212 3.27 11.68 25.24
C LYS A 212 4.11 10.47 24.84
N ILE A 213 4.05 9.44 25.69
CA ILE A 213 4.61 8.13 25.41
C ILE A 213 3.44 7.17 25.26
N VAL A 214 3.42 6.46 24.14
CA VAL A 214 2.48 5.36 23.91
C VAL A 214 3.23 4.05 23.73
N VAL A 215 2.57 2.97 24.11
CA VAL A 215 3.00 1.61 23.76
C VAL A 215 1.96 1.08 22.79
N ASP A 216 2.41 0.69 21.60
CA ASP A 216 1.59 0.06 20.58
C ASP A 216 1.73 -1.47 20.68
N PRO A 217 0.74 -2.20 21.22
CA PRO A 217 0.82 -3.64 21.35
C PRO A 217 0.82 -4.36 20.02
N SER A 218 0.31 -3.73 18.95
CA SER A 218 0.29 -4.34 17.61
C SER A 218 1.70 -4.55 17.04
N LEU A 219 2.74 -3.97 17.65
CA LEU A 219 4.14 -4.27 17.31
C LEU A 219 4.65 -5.63 17.81
N TYR A 220 4.02 -6.23 18.83
CA TYR A 220 4.52 -7.44 19.49
C TYR A 220 3.45 -8.48 19.88
N MET A 221 2.17 -8.14 19.75
CA MET A 221 1.05 -9.08 19.93
C MET A 221 0.62 -9.69 18.59
N ASP A 222 -0.35 -10.60 18.62
CA ASP A 222 -0.91 -11.33 17.48
C ASP A 222 -2.27 -10.77 17.00
N LYS A 223 -2.80 -9.73 17.65
CA LYS A 223 -4.10 -9.11 17.33
C LYS A 223 -4.00 -7.60 17.24
N ASN A 224 -4.79 -7.01 16.34
CA ASN A 224 -4.96 -5.56 16.25
C ASN A 224 -5.45 -5.03 17.60
N THR A 225 -4.60 -4.25 18.24
CA THR A 225 -4.86 -3.70 19.58
C THR A 225 -4.46 -2.25 19.57
N GLY A 226 -5.39 -1.37 19.99
CA GLY A 226 -5.12 0.05 20.12
C GLY A 226 -3.98 0.31 21.11
N PHE A 227 -3.17 1.34 20.84
CA PHE A 227 -2.14 1.75 21.77
C PHE A 227 -2.74 2.19 23.12
N PHE A 228 -1.89 2.20 24.15
CA PHE A 228 -2.21 2.84 25.43
C PHE A 228 -1.12 3.84 25.82
N PHE A 229 -1.51 4.85 26.60
CA PHE A 229 -0.58 5.85 27.12
C PHE A 229 0.19 5.30 28.32
N ALA A 230 1.49 5.60 28.37
CA ALA A 230 2.27 5.45 29.59
C ALA A 230 1.95 6.60 30.56
N THR A 231 2.27 6.39 31.85
CA THR A 231 2.13 7.41 32.89
C THR A 231 3.15 8.53 32.68
N GLU A 232 4.35 8.17 32.27
CA GLU A 232 5.46 9.06 32.00
C GLU A 232 5.29 9.82 30.68
N THR A 233 5.83 11.03 30.66
CA THR A 233 5.91 11.88 29.46
C THR A 233 7.35 12.03 29.01
N LYS A 234 7.53 12.48 27.77
CA LYS A 234 8.83 12.87 27.23
C LYS A 234 8.80 14.33 26.82
N LYS A 235 9.96 14.94 26.66
CA LYS A 235 10.05 16.25 26.02
C LYS A 235 10.13 16.07 24.51
N THR A 236 9.52 17.01 23.80
CA THR A 236 9.74 17.19 22.38
C THR A 236 11.25 17.32 22.09
N PRO A 237 11.79 16.57 21.11
CA PRO A 237 13.22 16.55 20.81
C PRO A 237 13.71 17.87 20.22
N ASP A 238 14.96 18.23 20.54
CA ASP A 238 15.68 19.40 19.99
C ASP A 238 16.70 19.01 18.90
N ALA A 239 17.02 17.72 18.77
CA ALA A 239 17.98 17.21 17.79
C ALA A 239 17.47 17.23 16.33
N PHE A 240 16.16 17.37 16.11
CA PHE A 240 15.53 17.47 14.81
C PHE A 240 14.20 18.22 14.91
N LYS A 241 13.72 18.81 13.81
CA LYS A 241 12.43 19.50 13.79
C LYS A 241 11.30 18.52 13.51
N LEU A 242 10.25 18.52 14.33
CA LEU A 242 9.07 17.69 14.07
C LEU A 242 8.20 18.30 12.98
N PHE A 243 7.66 17.43 12.13
CA PHE A 243 6.63 17.76 11.16
C PHE A 243 5.47 16.77 11.27
N THR A 244 4.26 17.25 11.02
CA THR A 244 3.03 16.44 10.99
C THR A 244 2.17 16.83 9.79
N GLY A 245 1.30 15.94 9.33
CA GLY A 245 0.35 16.22 8.26
C GLY A 245 -0.56 15.03 7.99
N SER A 246 -0.99 14.87 6.76
CA SER A 246 -1.81 13.73 6.32
C SER A 246 -1.07 12.38 6.48
N PRO A 247 -1.73 11.31 6.95
CA PRO A 247 -1.14 9.96 6.96
C PRO A 247 -1.02 9.37 5.55
N TRP A 248 -1.57 10.05 4.55
CA TRP A 248 -1.60 9.60 3.17
C TRP A 248 -0.58 10.33 2.32
N VAL A 249 0.17 9.58 1.51
CA VAL A 249 1.34 10.10 0.81
C VAL A 249 1.45 9.54 -0.60
N ILE A 250 2.15 10.27 -1.46
CA ILE A 250 2.69 9.75 -2.73
C ILE A 250 4.18 10.05 -2.74
N LEU A 251 4.98 9.02 -2.50
CA LEU A 251 6.41 9.13 -2.25
C LEU A 251 7.21 8.56 -3.39
N THR A 252 8.32 9.22 -3.70
CA THR A 252 9.24 8.77 -4.74
C THR A 252 10.00 7.52 -4.32
N ARG A 253 10.39 6.71 -5.29
CA ARG A 253 11.23 5.54 -5.06
C ARG A 253 12.53 5.88 -4.32
N PRO A 254 13.34 6.89 -4.70
CA PRO A 254 14.59 7.20 -4.01
C PRO A 254 14.40 7.55 -2.53
N PHE A 255 13.32 8.29 -2.20
CA PHE A 255 12.99 8.61 -0.81
C PHE A 255 12.62 7.36 0.00
N LEU A 256 11.87 6.43 -0.58
CA LEU A 256 11.55 5.17 0.10
C LEU A 256 12.75 4.23 0.21
N GLU A 257 13.63 4.21 -0.79
CA GLU A 257 14.90 3.50 -0.67
C GLU A 257 15.72 4.06 0.50
N TYR A 258 15.72 5.37 0.70
CA TYR A 258 16.36 6.01 1.85
C TYR A 258 15.74 5.57 3.17
N CYS A 259 14.41 5.63 3.29
CA CYS A 259 13.71 5.22 4.51
C CYS A 259 13.91 3.74 4.85
N VAL A 260 13.90 2.85 3.84
CA VAL A 260 14.00 1.40 4.02
C VAL A 260 15.44 0.92 4.19
N ARG A 261 16.37 1.38 3.34
CA ARG A 261 17.77 0.96 3.40
C ARG A 261 18.56 1.72 4.47
N GLY A 262 18.17 2.96 4.78
CA GLY A 262 18.79 3.81 5.79
C GLY A 262 20.30 3.95 5.59
N TRP A 263 20.77 4.46 4.46
CA TRP A 263 22.21 4.73 4.32
C TRP A 263 22.69 5.85 5.26
N ASP A 264 21.79 6.76 5.67
CA ASP A 264 21.96 7.60 6.85
C ASP A 264 21.22 7.01 8.06
N ASN A 265 21.60 7.41 9.28
CA ASN A 265 20.99 6.91 10.51
C ASN A 265 19.67 7.62 10.88
N LEU A 266 19.36 8.78 10.29
CA LEU A 266 18.17 9.58 10.62
C LEU A 266 16.86 8.79 10.49
N PRO A 267 16.57 8.04 9.40
CA PRO A 267 15.33 7.26 9.31
C PRO A 267 15.17 6.23 10.43
N ARG A 268 16.28 5.61 10.87
CA ARG A 268 16.28 4.64 11.98
C ARG A 268 16.08 5.30 13.33
N LYS A 269 16.78 6.42 13.58
CA LYS A 269 16.58 7.23 14.80
C LYS A 269 15.13 7.70 14.92
N LEU A 270 14.56 8.19 13.82
CA LEU A 270 13.17 8.62 13.79
C LEU A 270 12.21 7.44 13.98
N LEU A 271 12.49 6.25 13.43
CA LEU A 271 11.67 5.07 13.71
C LEU A 271 11.64 4.73 15.20
N MET A 272 12.78 4.79 15.89
CA MET A 272 12.85 4.57 17.33
C MET A 272 12.09 5.64 18.12
N TYR A 273 12.13 6.90 17.67
CA TYR A 273 11.39 7.98 18.32
C TYR A 273 9.88 7.81 18.14
N PHE A 274 9.45 7.54 16.90
CA PHE A 274 8.05 7.37 16.51
C PHE A 274 7.47 6.02 16.92
N SER A 275 8.26 5.05 17.42
CA SER A 275 7.68 3.82 17.97
C SER A 275 6.74 4.10 19.15
N ASN A 276 6.97 5.21 19.85
CA ASN A 276 6.26 5.58 21.07
C ASN A 276 5.60 6.97 20.95
N VAL A 277 5.02 7.29 19.77
CA VAL A 277 4.28 8.53 19.52
C VAL A 277 2.88 8.20 18.98
N PRO A 278 1.79 8.83 19.48
CA PRO A 278 0.46 8.70 18.89
C PRO A 278 0.43 9.20 17.44
N TYR A 279 -0.33 8.52 16.59
CA TYR A 279 -0.54 8.88 15.18
C TYR A 279 0.77 9.02 14.39
N SER A 280 1.72 8.12 14.63
CA SER A 280 3.08 8.23 14.08
C SER A 280 3.16 8.26 12.56
N ILE A 281 2.21 7.64 11.86
CA ILE A 281 2.13 7.67 10.39
C ILE A 281 1.83 9.10 9.85
N GLU A 282 1.23 9.97 10.65
CA GLU A 282 0.99 11.39 10.33
C GLU A 282 2.23 12.27 10.54
N ALA A 283 3.37 11.73 10.97
CA ALA A 283 4.55 12.52 11.31
C ALA A 283 5.87 11.90 10.87
N TYR A 284 5.96 10.58 10.75
CA TYR A 284 7.22 9.88 10.42
C TYR A 284 7.78 10.33 9.08
N PHE A 285 7.03 10.16 7.98
CA PHE A 285 7.53 10.50 6.65
C PHE A 285 7.77 12.00 6.48
N GLN A 286 6.91 12.84 7.07
CA GLN A 286 7.04 14.30 7.09
C GLN A 286 8.34 14.73 7.77
N THR A 287 8.60 14.15 8.95
CA THR A 287 9.80 14.49 9.72
C THR A 287 11.06 13.98 9.03
N VAL A 288 11.05 12.76 8.48
CA VAL A 288 12.20 12.20 7.74
C VAL A 288 12.52 13.05 6.51
N ILE A 289 11.51 13.36 5.67
CA ILE A 289 11.74 14.07 4.41
C ILE A 289 12.24 15.50 4.65
N CYS A 290 11.66 16.20 5.63
CA CYS A 290 12.03 17.58 5.89
C CYS A 290 13.40 17.72 6.54
N ASN A 291 13.80 16.79 7.41
CA ASN A 291 15.11 16.81 8.07
C ASN A 291 16.24 16.19 7.22
N THR A 292 15.96 15.75 5.99
CA THR A 292 16.97 15.20 5.08
C THR A 292 17.32 16.20 3.98
N PRO A 293 18.55 16.77 3.95
CA PRO A 293 18.94 17.81 2.99
C PRO A 293 18.68 17.47 1.51
N GLU A 294 18.84 16.20 1.14
CA GLU A 294 18.65 15.69 -0.22
C GLU A 294 17.18 15.71 -0.66
N PHE A 295 16.23 15.58 0.27
CA PHE A 295 14.81 15.47 -0.06
C PHE A 295 13.97 16.67 0.37
N ARG A 296 14.43 17.52 1.30
CA ARG A 296 13.63 18.61 1.89
C ARG A 296 13.05 19.60 0.87
N ASN A 297 13.71 19.78 -0.28
CA ASN A 297 13.28 20.70 -1.35
C ASN A 297 12.44 20.01 -2.44
N THR A 298 12.14 18.72 -2.27
CA THR A 298 11.35 17.92 -3.20
C THR A 298 9.90 17.76 -2.74
N THR A 299 9.52 18.41 -1.63
CA THR A 299 8.19 18.27 -1.04
C THR A 299 7.17 19.11 -1.81
N VAL A 300 6.03 18.50 -2.10
CA VAL A 300 4.81 19.18 -2.55
C VAL A 300 3.81 19.03 -1.42
N ASN A 301 3.47 20.14 -0.77
CA ASN A 301 2.63 20.16 0.44
C ASN A 301 1.14 19.99 0.09
N ASN A 302 0.80 18.81 -0.41
CA ASN A 302 -0.54 18.38 -0.78
C ASN A 302 -0.51 16.85 -0.91
N ASP A 303 -1.51 16.15 -0.40
CA ASP A 303 -1.59 14.69 -0.50
C ASP A 303 -2.46 14.20 -1.68
N LEU A 304 -3.02 15.12 -2.47
CA LEU A 304 -3.94 14.89 -3.58
C LEU A 304 -5.21 14.11 -3.19
N ARG A 305 -5.66 14.22 -1.93
CA ARG A 305 -6.87 13.56 -1.42
C ARG A 305 -7.95 14.55 -1.03
N TYR A 306 -9.20 14.13 -1.21
CA TYR A 306 -10.38 14.83 -0.74
C TYR A 306 -11.00 14.07 0.43
N PHE A 307 -11.10 14.73 1.58
CA PHE A 307 -11.84 14.24 2.73
C PHE A 307 -12.42 15.41 3.50
N LEU A 308 -13.47 15.15 4.27
CA LEU A 308 -14.17 16.14 5.06
C LEU A 308 -14.13 15.75 6.54
N TRP A 309 -13.86 16.72 7.39
CA TRP A 309 -13.93 16.56 8.84
C TRP A 309 -15.28 17.03 9.36
N GLU A 310 -15.72 16.45 10.48
CA GLU A 310 -16.72 17.11 11.32
C GLU A 310 -16.09 18.32 12.04
N ASP A 311 -16.94 19.20 12.56
CA ASP A 311 -16.51 20.30 13.42
C ASP A 311 -17.20 20.15 14.79
N PRO A 312 -16.47 19.78 15.87
CA PRO A 312 -15.02 19.53 15.91
C PRO A 312 -14.63 18.19 15.24
N PRO A 313 -13.37 18.07 14.77
CA PRO A 313 -12.90 16.86 14.10
C PRO A 313 -12.87 15.65 15.06
N LYS A 314 -13.43 14.53 14.59
CA LYS A 314 -13.31 13.20 15.21
C LYS A 314 -12.03 12.49 14.75
N LEU A 315 -11.85 11.25 15.21
CA LEU A 315 -10.70 10.39 14.86
C LEU A 315 -10.56 10.15 13.35
N GLU A 316 -11.68 9.96 12.66
CA GLU A 316 -11.72 9.69 11.22
C GLU A 316 -12.64 10.71 10.53
N PRO A 317 -12.37 11.04 9.24
CA PRO A 317 -13.21 11.93 8.45
C PRO A 317 -14.61 11.33 8.24
N ILE A 318 -15.57 12.16 7.85
CA ILE A 318 -16.94 11.69 7.59
C ILE A 318 -17.00 10.74 6.39
N PHE A 319 -18.03 9.89 6.40
CA PHE A 319 -18.37 9.09 5.23
C PHE A 319 -18.99 9.95 4.13
N LEU A 320 -18.34 9.97 2.97
CA LEU A 320 -18.82 10.67 1.79
C LEU A 320 -20.03 9.93 1.20
N ASN A 321 -21.00 10.71 0.75
CA ASN A 321 -22.26 10.23 0.19
C ASN A 321 -22.66 11.07 -1.04
N GLN A 322 -23.87 10.88 -1.56
CA GLN A 322 -24.31 11.54 -2.79
C GLN A 322 -24.33 13.07 -2.74
N SER A 323 -24.55 13.69 -1.57
CA SER A 323 -24.52 15.16 -1.44
C SER A 323 -23.11 15.72 -1.69
N HIS A 324 -22.09 14.92 -1.36
CA HIS A 324 -20.68 15.29 -1.48
C HIS A 324 -20.10 15.07 -2.88
N TYR A 325 -20.82 14.41 -3.79
CA TYR A 325 -20.34 14.06 -5.13
C TYR A 325 -19.81 15.27 -5.92
N LYS A 326 -20.58 16.37 -5.98
CA LYS A 326 -20.18 17.57 -6.73
C LYS A 326 -18.99 18.30 -6.08
N PRO A 327 -19.00 18.60 -4.76
CA PRO A 327 -17.84 19.17 -4.07
C PRO A 327 -16.56 18.35 -4.24
N MET A 328 -16.66 17.02 -4.07
CA MET A 328 -15.55 16.09 -4.22
C MET A 328 -14.90 16.21 -5.60
N LEU A 329 -15.68 16.17 -6.69
CA LEU A 329 -15.14 16.34 -8.05
C LEU A 329 -14.72 17.78 -8.36
N LYS A 330 -15.20 18.78 -7.61
CA LYS A 330 -14.76 20.17 -7.73
C LYS A 330 -13.39 20.40 -7.12
N SER A 331 -13.00 19.62 -6.10
CA SER A 331 -11.68 19.71 -5.46
C SER A 331 -10.51 19.54 -6.44
N GLY A 332 -10.71 18.68 -7.45
CA GLY A 332 -9.65 18.31 -8.37
C GLY A 332 -8.62 17.35 -7.78
N ALA A 333 -8.87 16.76 -6.62
CA ALA A 333 -8.02 15.71 -6.04
C ALA A 333 -7.97 14.44 -6.91
N ALA A 334 -6.99 13.56 -6.67
CA ALA A 334 -6.89 12.28 -7.36
C ALA A 334 -7.73 11.18 -6.69
N PHE A 335 -7.81 11.21 -5.36
CA PHE A 335 -8.55 10.25 -4.55
C PHE A 335 -9.47 10.96 -3.55
N ALA A 336 -10.41 10.23 -2.99
CA ALA A 336 -11.28 10.71 -1.92
C ALA A 336 -11.48 9.65 -0.82
N ARG A 337 -11.81 10.09 0.39
CA ARG A 337 -12.16 9.23 1.52
C ARG A 337 -13.06 9.93 2.56
N GLN A 338 -13.79 9.20 3.41
CA GLN A 338 -13.96 7.74 3.38
C GLN A 338 -15.32 7.32 2.83
N PHE A 339 -15.38 6.10 2.29
CA PHE A 339 -16.61 5.53 1.76
C PHE A 339 -17.02 4.27 2.54
N VAL A 340 -18.33 4.10 2.71
CA VAL A 340 -18.89 2.81 3.12
C VAL A 340 -18.88 1.84 1.93
N GLU A 341 -18.86 0.54 2.22
CA GLU A 341 -19.00 -0.49 1.19
C GLU A 341 -20.28 -0.24 0.38
N ASP A 342 -20.18 -0.35 -0.95
CA ASP A 342 -21.29 -0.19 -1.89
C ASP A 342 -22.12 1.09 -1.76
N ALA A 343 -21.51 2.18 -1.27
CA ALA A 343 -22.16 3.48 -1.27
C ALA A 343 -22.61 3.88 -2.69
N ALA A 344 -23.85 4.36 -2.86
CA ALA A 344 -24.38 4.80 -4.16
C ALA A 344 -23.53 5.89 -4.84
N VAL A 345 -22.76 6.65 -4.06
CA VAL A 345 -21.80 7.64 -4.62
C VAL A 345 -20.65 6.95 -5.36
N LEU A 346 -20.21 5.77 -4.94
CA LEU A 346 -19.17 4.98 -5.60
C LEU A 346 -19.65 4.47 -6.95
N GLU A 347 -20.90 3.99 -7.04
CA GLU A 347 -21.51 3.59 -8.33
C GLU A 347 -21.57 4.75 -9.30
N LYS A 348 -21.92 5.94 -8.80
CA LYS A 348 -21.96 7.16 -9.60
C LYS A 348 -20.56 7.58 -10.07
N VAL A 349 -19.52 7.41 -9.26
CA VAL A 349 -18.13 7.61 -9.65
C VAL A 349 -17.71 6.58 -10.71
N ASP A 350 -18.02 5.30 -10.50
CA ASP A 350 -17.73 4.23 -11.46
C ASP A 350 -18.35 4.52 -12.83
N GLU A 351 -19.61 4.95 -12.87
CA GLU A 351 -20.34 5.23 -14.10
C GLU A 351 -19.88 6.55 -14.78
N LYS A 352 -19.82 7.65 -14.03
CA LYS A 352 -19.66 9.00 -14.60
C LYS A 352 -18.22 9.50 -14.66
N VAL A 353 -17.32 8.92 -13.86
CA VAL A 353 -15.91 9.33 -13.76
C VAL A 353 -15.02 8.27 -14.37
N LEU A 354 -15.08 7.05 -13.84
CA LEU A 354 -14.19 5.95 -14.25
C LEU A 354 -14.68 5.22 -15.50
N LYS A 355 -15.96 5.37 -15.86
CA LYS A 355 -16.62 4.68 -16.97
C LYS A 355 -16.40 3.15 -16.95
N ARG A 356 -16.36 2.58 -15.75
CA ARG A 356 -16.05 1.16 -15.52
C ARG A 356 -17.31 0.37 -15.17
N PRO A 357 -17.43 -0.91 -15.58
CA PRO A 357 -18.48 -1.78 -15.11
C PRO A 357 -18.23 -2.18 -13.64
N GLN A 358 -19.27 -2.54 -12.90
CA GLN A 358 -19.22 -2.81 -11.45
C GLN A 358 -18.10 -3.80 -11.05
N ASN A 359 -17.92 -4.87 -11.84
CA ASN A 359 -16.95 -5.93 -11.58
C ASN A 359 -15.71 -5.90 -12.48
N GLY A 360 -15.58 -4.93 -13.39
CA GLY A 360 -14.44 -4.84 -14.30
C GLY A 360 -13.44 -3.76 -13.90
N VAL A 361 -12.28 -3.78 -14.55
CA VAL A 361 -11.25 -2.75 -14.36
C VAL A 361 -11.66 -1.44 -15.02
N THR A 362 -11.09 -0.33 -14.55
CA THR A 362 -11.24 0.97 -15.22
C THR A 362 -10.59 0.91 -16.61
N PRO A 363 -11.35 1.15 -17.70
CA PRO A 363 -10.77 1.15 -19.03
C PRO A 363 -9.86 2.38 -19.23
N GLY A 364 -8.66 2.15 -19.73
CA GLY A 364 -7.76 3.18 -20.26
C GLY A 364 -7.51 2.97 -21.75
N MET A 365 -6.63 3.75 -22.39
CA MET A 365 -6.34 3.57 -23.82
C MET A 365 -5.67 2.24 -24.17
N TRP A 366 -5.03 1.61 -23.19
CA TRP A 366 -4.49 0.27 -23.31
C TRP A 366 -5.58 -0.80 -23.51
N CYS A 367 -6.85 -0.52 -23.22
CA CYS A 367 -7.97 -1.46 -23.29
C CYS A 367 -8.63 -1.40 -24.69
N SER A 368 -8.52 -2.47 -25.48
CA SER A 368 -8.88 -2.50 -26.91
C SER A 368 -10.08 -3.39 -27.26
N GLY A 369 -10.94 -3.74 -26.30
CA GLY A 369 -12.15 -4.54 -26.56
C GLY A 369 -13.27 -3.73 -27.24
N SER A 370 -14.02 -4.39 -28.10
CA SER A 370 -15.14 -3.82 -28.85
C SER A 370 -16.32 -3.43 -27.95
N VAL A 371 -16.89 -2.25 -28.20
CA VAL A 371 -18.11 -1.76 -27.56
C VAL A 371 -19.30 -2.60 -28.03
N GLY A 372 -19.73 -3.60 -27.26
CA GLY A 372 -20.91 -4.40 -27.63
C GLY A 372 -21.19 -5.67 -26.84
N SER A 373 -20.18 -6.31 -26.24
CA SER A 373 -20.39 -7.45 -25.32
C SER A 373 -20.34 -6.96 -23.87
N GLU A 374 -21.28 -7.40 -23.03
CA GLU A 374 -21.19 -7.23 -21.57
C GLU A 374 -19.97 -7.95 -20.97
N GLU A 375 -19.34 -8.85 -21.74
CA GLU A 375 -18.06 -9.46 -21.40
C GLU A 375 -16.89 -8.48 -21.51
N ASP A 376 -16.15 -8.40 -20.40
CA ASP A 376 -14.92 -7.66 -20.09
C ASP A 376 -14.31 -6.86 -21.26
N ARG A 377 -14.60 -5.54 -21.30
CA ARG A 377 -14.06 -4.60 -22.29
C ARG A 377 -12.53 -4.63 -22.40
N CYS A 378 -11.83 -5.10 -21.37
CA CYS A 378 -10.38 -5.17 -21.33
C CYS A 378 -9.82 -6.60 -21.47
N SER A 379 -10.60 -7.51 -22.05
CA SER A 379 -10.17 -8.86 -22.46
C SER A 379 -9.14 -8.86 -23.59
N ARG A 380 -9.10 -7.80 -24.40
CA ARG A 380 -8.04 -7.51 -25.39
C ARG A 380 -7.37 -6.19 -25.02
N TRP A 381 -6.05 -6.15 -25.13
CA TRP A 381 -5.27 -4.96 -24.78
C TRP A 381 -4.29 -4.57 -25.89
N GLY A 382 -4.08 -3.25 -26.01
CA GLY A 382 -3.20 -2.60 -26.96
C GLY A 382 -1.89 -2.16 -26.32
N ASP A 383 -1.52 -0.90 -26.56
CA ASP A 383 -0.29 -0.35 -26.00
C ASP A 383 -0.48 0.11 -24.56
N ILE A 384 0.26 -0.49 -23.64
CA ILE A 384 0.23 -0.10 -22.23
C ILE A 384 0.90 1.25 -21.99
N ASP A 385 1.65 1.81 -22.95
CA ASP A 385 2.22 3.16 -22.89
C ASP A 385 1.26 4.25 -23.38
N ALA A 386 0.19 3.87 -24.08
CA ALA A 386 -0.79 4.82 -24.57
C ALA A 386 -1.70 5.28 -23.43
N VAL A 387 -1.72 6.58 -23.20
CA VAL A 387 -2.49 7.23 -22.14
C VAL A 387 -3.30 8.37 -22.75
N GLU A 388 -4.61 8.34 -22.58
CA GLU A 388 -5.50 9.42 -23.06
C GLU A 388 -6.17 10.15 -21.88
N PRO A 389 -5.91 11.46 -21.72
CA PRO A 389 -6.56 12.22 -20.66
C PRO A 389 -8.07 12.30 -20.89
N GLY A 390 -8.83 11.94 -19.87
CA GLY A 390 -10.27 12.12 -19.82
C GLY A 390 -10.69 13.54 -19.41
N LYS A 391 -11.98 13.68 -19.13
CA LYS A 391 -12.59 14.95 -18.71
C LYS A 391 -11.98 15.52 -17.42
N TRP A 392 -11.53 14.65 -16.52
CA TRP A 392 -11.11 15.02 -15.18
C TRP A 392 -9.61 15.39 -15.10
N ALA A 393 -8.78 14.94 -16.06
CA ALA A 393 -7.37 15.34 -16.18
C ALA A 393 -7.16 16.86 -16.15
N LYS A 394 -8.01 17.65 -16.83
CA LYS A 394 -7.84 19.12 -16.86
C LYS A 394 -7.92 19.73 -15.47
N ARG A 395 -8.87 19.28 -14.65
CA ARG A 395 -9.08 19.80 -13.30
C ARG A 395 -7.98 19.30 -12.36
N PHE A 396 -7.64 18.02 -12.45
CA PHE A 396 -6.54 17.44 -11.69
C PHE A 396 -5.20 18.13 -11.99
N ARG A 397 -4.89 18.33 -13.27
CA ARG A 397 -3.74 19.12 -13.72
C ARG A 397 -3.73 20.52 -13.13
N SER A 398 -4.89 21.18 -13.03
CA SER A 398 -4.97 22.51 -12.45
C SER A 398 -4.59 22.52 -10.96
N LEU A 399 -5.04 21.52 -10.20
CA LEU A 399 -4.65 21.37 -8.79
C LEU A 399 -3.14 21.13 -8.68
N VAL A 400 -2.63 20.14 -9.42
CA VAL A 400 -1.21 19.77 -9.39
C VAL A 400 -0.32 20.94 -9.81
N LYS A 401 -0.64 21.62 -10.92
CA LYS A 401 0.13 22.80 -11.39
C LYS A 401 0.19 23.91 -10.36
N ARG A 402 -0.91 24.13 -9.62
CA ARG A 402 -0.95 25.13 -8.55
C ARG A 402 -0.02 24.71 -7.40
N SER A 403 -0.12 23.47 -6.95
CA SER A 403 0.71 22.94 -5.86
C SER A 403 2.21 22.87 -6.17
N VAL A 404 2.59 22.74 -7.44
CA VAL A 404 4.01 22.74 -7.88
C VAL A 404 4.47 24.08 -8.46
N SER A 405 3.62 25.12 -8.44
CA SER A 405 3.99 26.45 -8.93
C SER A 405 5.08 27.06 -8.05
N GLY A 406 6.00 27.85 -8.63
CA GLY A 406 7.19 28.33 -7.91
C GLY A 406 6.88 29.08 -6.61
N GLU A 407 5.83 29.91 -6.59
CA GLU A 407 5.42 30.65 -5.39
C GLU A 407 4.87 29.73 -4.29
N GLU A 408 3.93 28.85 -4.64
CA GLU A 408 3.28 27.94 -3.68
C GLU A 408 4.22 26.82 -3.22
N LEU A 409 5.05 26.31 -4.12
CA LEU A 409 6.07 25.32 -3.80
C LEU A 409 7.09 25.91 -2.82
N TYR A 410 7.60 27.13 -3.08
CA TYR A 410 8.55 27.79 -2.19
C TYR A 410 7.94 28.15 -0.83
N SER A 411 6.71 28.69 -0.81
CA SER A 411 6.04 29.10 0.43
C SER A 411 5.67 27.93 1.34
N ASN A 412 5.54 26.74 0.77
CA ASN A 412 5.09 25.53 1.46
C ASN A 412 6.17 24.45 1.59
N GLN A 413 7.44 24.79 1.36
CA GLN A 413 8.56 23.91 1.74
C GLN A 413 8.65 23.74 3.26
N CYS A 414 9.46 22.78 3.70
CA CYS A 414 9.73 22.49 5.10
C CYS A 414 10.22 23.74 5.85
N LYS A 415 9.42 24.23 6.81
CA LYS A 415 9.74 25.39 7.65
C LYS A 415 10.39 24.93 8.96
N PHE A 416 11.60 25.41 9.23
CA PHE A 416 12.38 25.03 10.41
C PHE A 416 12.17 26.00 11.57
#